data_AF-A0A1H2ES72-F1
#
_entry.id   AF-A0A1H2ES72-F1
#
_cell.length_a   1.000
_cell.length_b   1.000
_cell.length_c   1.000
_cell.angle_alpha   90.00
_cell.angle_beta   90.00
_cell.angle_gamma   90.00
#
_symmetry.space_group_name_H-M   'P 1'
#
loop_
_entity.id
_entity.type
_entity.pdbx_description
1 polymer ?
#
loop_
_entity_poly.entity_id
_entity_poly.type
_entity_poly.pdbx_seq_one_letter_code
_entity_poly.pdbx_strand_id
1 'polypeptide(L)' 'MKTATLNLRINPALKEAVRIAANREHRSIANLVEVLIRQHCEQAGISIPDQAELFPGDSADE' A
#
# COMPACT_ATOMS: atom_id res chain seq x y z
N MET A 1 -1.86 13.32 -6.45
CA MET A 1 -1.63 11.90 -6.15
C MET A 1 -2.97 11.32 -5.74
N LYS A 2 -3.55 10.41 -6.53
CA LYS A 2 -4.85 9.81 -6.19
C LYS A 2 -4.58 8.77 -5.10
N THR A 3 -5.52 8.50 -4.21
CA THR A 3 -5.34 7.47 -3.17
C THR A 3 -6.57 6.60 -3.11
N ALA A 4 -6.39 5.29 -3.06
CA ALA A 4 -7.47 4.33 -2.87
C ALA A 4 -7.40 3.75 -1.45
N THR A 5 -8.56 3.50 -0.84
CA THR A 5 -8.65 2.93 0.49
C THR A 5 -8.65 1.40 0.42
N LEU A 6 -7.70 0.75 1.09
CA LEU A 6 -7.67 -0.71 1.27
C LEU A 6 -8.24 -1.09 2.65
N ASN A 7 -9.41 -1.74 2.67
CA ASN A 7 -9.99 -2.29 3.90
C ASN A 7 -9.45 -3.70 4.15
N LEU A 8 -8.62 -3.86 5.19
CA LEU A 8 -7.97 -5.14 5.52
C LEU A 8 -8.52 -5.71 6.83
N ARG A 9 -8.88 -7.00 6.82
CA ARG A 9 -9.20 -7.78 8.02
C ARG A 9 -7.99 -8.65 8.39
N ILE A 10 -7.40 -8.43 9.56
CA ILE A 10 -6.27 -9.20 10.08
C ILE A 10 -6.50 -9.58 11.54
N ASN A 11 -5.76 -10.59 11.98
CA ASN A 11 -5.71 -10.96 13.39
C ASN A 11 -5.26 -9.75 14.26
N PRO A 12 -5.92 -9.46 15.40
CA PRO A 12 -5.54 -8.38 16.29
C PRO A 12 -4.07 -8.40 16.74
N ALA A 13 -3.50 -9.58 16.97
CA ALA A 13 -2.09 -9.72 17.34
C ALA A 13 -1.15 -9.26 16.21
N LEU A 14 -1.53 -9.54 14.95
CA LEU A 14 -0.76 -9.10 13.79
C LEU A 14 -0.84 -7.59 13.60
N LYS A 15 -2.01 -6.99 13.86
CA LYS A 15 -2.17 -5.53 13.85
C LYS A 15 -1.21 -4.86 14.83
N GLU A 16 -1.05 -5.43 16.02
CA GLU A 16 -0.14 -4.90 17.03
C GLU A 16 1.32 -5.06 16.64
N ALA A 17 1.70 -6.22 16.08
CA ALA A 17 3.05 -6.44 15.56
C ALA A 17 3.42 -5.42 14.46
N VAL A 18 2.52 -5.17 13.50
CA VAL A 18 2.71 -4.16 12.46
C VAL A 18 2.80 -2.75 13.03
N ARG A 19 2.00 -2.42 14.06
CA ARG A 19 2.09 -1.11 14.74
C ARG A 19 3.46 -0.89 15.37
N ILE A 20 3.99 -1.92 16.04
CA ILE A 20 5.32 -1.87 16.67
C ILE A 20 6.41 -1.70 15.59
N ALA A 21 6.36 -2.49 14.51
CA ALA A 21 7.31 -2.39 13.41
C ALA A 21 7.30 -0.98 12.77
N ALA A 22 6.12 -0.46 12.46
CA ALA A 22 5.96 0.87 11.87
C ALA A 22 6.55 1.98 12.77
N ASN A 23 6.32 1.89 14.09
CA ASN A 23 6.91 2.83 15.06
C ASN A 23 8.45 2.75 15.10
N ARG A 24 9.04 1.55 15.02
CA ARG A 24 10.49 1.38 15.00
C ARG A 24 11.12 1.94 13.73
N GLU A 25 10.39 1.92 12.62
CA GLU A 25 10.82 2.44 11.33
C GLU A 25 10.41 3.91 11.10
N HIS A 26 9.86 4.58 12.13
CA HIS A 26 9.39 5.97 12.08
C HIS A 26 8.43 6.26 10.91
N ARG A 27 7.58 5.28 10.58
CA ARG A 27 6.63 5.35 9.47
C ARG A 27 5.22 5.01 9.94
N SER A 28 4.22 5.44 9.17
CA SER A 28 2.84 5.04 9.44
C SER A 28 2.61 3.55 9.10
N ILE A 29 1.60 2.94 9.72
CA ILE A 29 1.20 1.56 9.40
C ILE A 29 0.86 1.43 7.90
N ALA A 30 0.15 2.41 7.34
CA ALA A 30 -0.23 2.39 5.92
C ALA A 30 1.01 2.36 5.01
N ASN A 31 2.00 3.20 5.31
CA ASN A 31 3.24 3.23 4.52
C ASN A 31 4.09 1.97 4.73
N LEU A 32 4.06 1.36 5.93
CA LEU A 32 4.69 0.06 6.15
C LEU A 32 4.04 -1.03 5.30
N VAL A 33 2.72 -1.12 5.32
CA VAL A 33 1.96 -2.09 4.53
C VAL A 33 2.20 -1.88 3.03
N GLU A 34 2.25 -0.63 2.55
CA GLU A 34 2.54 -0.33 1.15
C GLU A 34 3.92 -0.86 0.70
N VAL A 35 4.96 -0.62 1.51
CA VAL A 35 6.31 -1.13 1.21
C VAL A 35 6.34 -2.64 1.21
N LEU A 36 5.70 -3.29 2.19
CA LEU A 36 5.63 -4.75 2.26
C LEU A 36 4.89 -5.36 1.05
N ILE A 37 3.79 -4.74 0.62
CA ILE A 37 3.07 -5.16 -0.59
C ILE A 37 3.96 -5.01 -1.83
N ARG A 38 4.66 -3.87 -1.97
CA ARG A 38 5.56 -3.62 -3.10
C ARG A 38 6.69 -4.64 -3.17
N GLN A 39 7.34 -4.92 -2.06
CA GLN A 39 8.41 -5.92 -1.96
C GLN A 39 7.90 -7.32 -2.31
N HIS A 40 6.70 -7.69 -1.83
CA HIS A 40 6.10 -8.97 -2.16
C HIS A 40 5.80 -9.09 -3.66
N CYS A 41 5.22 -8.05 -4.27
CA CYS A 41 4.95 -8.00 -5.70
C CYS A 41 6.23 -8.13 -6.53
N GLU A 42 7.29 -7.40 -6.16
CA GLU A 42 8.61 -7.49 -6.82
C GLU A 42 9.18 -8.91 -6.75
N GLN A 43 9.17 -9.53 -5.57
CA GLN A 43 9.64 -10.91 -5.38
C GLN A 43 8.79 -11.94 -6.13
N ALA A 44 7.49 -11.68 -6.29
CA ALA A 44 6.57 -12.53 -7.02
C ALA A 44 6.55 -12.26 -8.54
N GLY A 45 7.27 -11.25 -9.03
CA GLY A 45 7.24 -10.83 -10.44
C GLY A 45 5.92 -10.16 -10.87
N ILE A 46 5.19 -9.58 -9.93
CA ILE A 46 3.93 -8.86 -10.18
C ILE A 46 4.24 -7.38 -10.42
N SER A 47 4.04 -6.90 -11.64
CA SER A 47 4.18 -5.47 -11.96
C SER A 47 3.09 -4.64 -11.30
N ILE A 48 3.48 -3.58 -10.59
CA ILE A 48 2.56 -2.57 -10.05
C ILE A 48 2.48 -1.42 -11.06
N PRO A 49 1.34 -1.23 -11.74
CA PRO A 49 1.19 -0.17 -12.74
C PRO A 49 1.21 1.22 -12.08
N ASP A 50 1.61 2.22 -12.86
CA ASP A 50 1.57 3.61 -12.40
C ASP A 50 0.13 4.11 -12.30
N GLN A 51 -0.12 5.10 -11.42
CA GLN A 51 -1.48 5.62 -11.22
C GLN A 51 -2.13 6.13 -12.51
N ALA A 52 -1.34 6.66 -13.43
CA ALA A 52 -1.82 7.13 -14.73
C ALA A 52 -2.37 5.99 -15.60
N GLU A 53 -1.79 4.78 -15.47
CA GLU A 53 -2.22 3.59 -16.22
C GLU A 53 -3.51 2.98 -15.63
N LEU A 54 -3.73 3.14 -14.33
CA LEU A 54 -4.91 2.65 -13.62
C LEU A 54 -6.16 3.52 -13.83
N PHE A 55 -5.99 4.82 -14.10
CA PHE A 55 -7.08 5.78 -14.29
C PHE A 55 -6.91 6.62 -15.58
N PRO A 56 -6.93 5.98 -16.77
CA PRO A 56 -6.62 6.65 -18.03
C PRO A 56 -7.66 7.70 -18.48
N GLY A 57 -8.83 7.76 -17.84
CA GLY A 57 -9.95 8.63 -18.23
C GLY A 57 -10.21 9.85 -17.33
N ASP A 58 -9.36 10.10 -16.34
CA ASP A 58 -9.61 11.12 -15.30
C ASP A 58 -8.67 12.34 -15.51
N SER A 59 -8.44 12.65 -16.79
CA SER A 59 -7.66 13.77 -17.35
C SER A 59 -8.35 14.41 -18.56
N ALA A 60 -9.59 14.03 -18.85
CA ALA A 60 -10.45 14.72 -19.80
C ALA A 60 -11.67 15.22 -19.00
N ASP A 61 -12.00 16.49 -19.19
CA ASP A 61 -13.04 17.27 -18.50
C ASP A 61 -12.60 17.95 -17.18
N GLU A 62 -11.75 18.99 -17.31
CA GLU A 62 -12.15 20.39 -17.03
C GLU A 62 -11.25 21.39 -17.78
#